data_AF-A0AAW5JR84-F1
#
_entry.id   AF-A0AAW5JR84-F1
#
_cell.length_a   1.000
_cell.length_b   1.000
_cell.length_c   1.000
_cell.angle_alpha   90.00
_cell.angle_beta   90.00
_cell.angle_gamma   90.00
#
_symmetry.space_group_name_H-M   'P 1'
#
loop_
_entity.id
_entity.type
_entity.pdbx_description
1 polymer ?
#
loop_
_entity_poly.entity_id
_entity_poly.type
_entity_poly.pdbx_seq_one_letter_code
_entity_poly.pdbx_strand_id
1 'polypeptide(L)'
;MKRNETKTALTGDELSVLCWQLGQLCRAGMSWSDSAALLAEDAPTPRSRALLAGLRDALAAGVPLDRALAEAGEFPPYLLRMVSIGLAAGRAEQVLEALSGYYRRQSATGEALRRAVTYPAVMAALIALVFLVLVRRVLPVLTQVFAQVGGGASPMAASLLRFGGLGRWAAVALAVLLLAGAAVLLLFFRGERGAALFARGATGAALARGQFASAMALMLQSGLPLDEAIDRTAELLERTPLQTQVGTCRAQMLSGVPFPRAVEDAGLLTGLQAGLLSAGFRSGASDAAMTEVAARCQAEGEELLTCLLSRFEYALVIMLCAAVGLVLLSVMLPLLGVLSAVGG
;
A
#
# COMPACT_ATOMS: atom_id res chain seq x y z
N MET A 1 40.78 -2.92 -9.59
CA MET A 1 39.70 -2.16 -8.93
C MET A 1 38.38 -2.55 -9.60
N LYS A 2 37.71 -3.61 -9.10
CA LYS A 2 36.44 -4.10 -9.68
C LYS A 2 35.28 -3.31 -9.08
N ARG A 3 34.44 -2.79 -9.97
CA ARG A 3 33.23 -2.00 -9.75
C ARG A 3 32.27 -2.78 -8.85
N ASN A 4 31.85 -2.18 -7.74
CA ASN A 4 30.71 -2.65 -6.94
C ASN A 4 29.45 -2.60 -7.83
N GLU A 5 29.12 -3.71 -8.48
CA GLU A 5 27.76 -3.95 -8.93
C GLU A 5 26.95 -4.24 -7.68
N THR A 6 26.19 -3.26 -7.22
CA THR A 6 25.15 -3.46 -6.21
C THR A 6 24.15 -4.46 -6.77
N LYS A 7 24.35 -5.76 -6.47
CA LYS A 7 23.37 -6.82 -6.71
C LYS A 7 22.05 -6.35 -6.07
N THR A 8 21.04 -6.06 -6.90
CA THR A 8 19.74 -5.62 -6.40
C THR A 8 19.15 -6.73 -5.54
N ALA A 9 18.67 -6.47 -4.33
CA ALA A 9 18.00 -7.51 -3.56
C ALA A 9 16.76 -8.05 -4.30
N LEU A 10 16.47 -9.34 -4.15
CA LEU A 10 15.23 -9.96 -4.64
C LEU A 10 14.02 -9.19 -4.08
N THR A 11 12.96 -9.10 -4.88
CA THR A 11 11.72 -8.45 -4.42
C THR A 11 11.05 -9.29 -3.33
N GLY A 12 10.25 -8.65 -2.46
CA GLY A 12 9.56 -9.35 -1.37
C GLY A 12 8.65 -10.49 -1.86
N ASP A 13 8.07 -10.36 -3.05
CA ASP A 13 7.25 -11.41 -3.65
C ASP A 13 8.08 -12.62 -4.07
N GLU A 14 9.19 -12.39 -4.79
CA GLU A 14 10.14 -13.43 -5.20
C GLU A 14 10.73 -14.17 -3.99
N LEU A 15 11.08 -13.44 -2.93
CA LEU A 15 11.55 -14.04 -1.67
C LEU A 15 10.47 -14.91 -1.01
N SER A 16 9.22 -14.47 -1.04
CA SER A 16 8.12 -15.22 -0.44
C SER A 16 7.87 -16.55 -1.16
N VAL A 17 7.85 -16.51 -2.50
CA VAL A 17 7.66 -17.69 -3.35
C VAL A 17 8.82 -18.65 -3.18
N LEU A 18 10.05 -18.15 -3.21
CA LEU A 18 11.26 -18.97 -3.05
C LEU A 18 11.31 -19.65 -1.67
N CYS A 19 11.00 -18.94 -0.58
CA CYS A 19 10.95 -19.54 0.76
C CYS A 19 9.85 -20.61 0.86
N TRP A 20 8.67 -20.36 0.27
CA TRP A 20 7.58 -21.32 0.25
C TRP A 20 7.96 -22.59 -0.53
N GLN A 21 8.49 -22.42 -1.74
CA GLN A 21 8.89 -23.55 -2.59
C GLN A 21 10.00 -24.38 -1.94
N LEU A 22 11.05 -23.74 -1.39
CA LEU A 22 12.10 -24.44 -0.65
C LEU A 22 11.56 -25.16 0.59
N GLY A 23 10.61 -24.54 1.32
CA GLY A 23 9.96 -25.18 2.46
C GLY A 23 9.17 -26.43 2.07
N GLN A 24 8.40 -26.37 0.98
CA GLN A 24 7.64 -27.51 0.47
C GLN A 24 8.55 -28.67 0.02
N LEU A 25 9.65 -28.36 -0.67
CA LEU A 25 10.61 -29.37 -1.14
C LEU A 25 11.39 -29.99 0.02
N CYS A 26 11.76 -29.19 1.02
CA CYS A 26 12.35 -29.68 2.26
C CYS A 26 11.39 -30.64 2.99
N ARG A 27 10.10 -30.27 3.07
CA ARG A 27 9.05 -31.12 3.68
C ARG A 27 8.85 -32.43 2.93
N ALA A 28 9.02 -32.41 1.60
CA ALA A 28 9.01 -33.61 0.77
C ALA A 28 10.27 -34.48 0.94
N GLY A 29 11.23 -34.07 1.77
CA GLY A 29 12.47 -34.78 2.04
C GLY A 29 13.50 -34.66 0.92
N MET A 30 13.33 -33.71 0.01
CA MET A 30 14.28 -33.48 -1.08
C MET A 30 15.57 -32.84 -0.56
N SER A 31 16.71 -33.21 -1.13
CA SER A 31 17.99 -32.58 -0.80
C SER A 31 17.99 -31.10 -1.22
N TRP A 32 18.78 -30.26 -0.55
CA TRP A 32 18.86 -28.84 -0.88
C TRP A 32 19.39 -28.58 -2.29
N SER A 33 20.34 -29.39 -2.77
CA SER A 33 20.89 -29.30 -4.12
C SER A 33 19.83 -29.62 -5.18
N ASP A 34 19.05 -30.68 -4.96
CA ASP A 34 18.00 -31.09 -5.91
C ASP A 34 16.85 -30.08 -5.89
N SER A 35 16.52 -29.56 -4.71
CA SER A 35 15.51 -28.50 -4.56
C SER A 35 15.92 -27.24 -5.34
N ALA A 36 17.18 -26.81 -5.20
CA ALA A 36 17.69 -25.66 -5.95
C ALA A 36 17.74 -25.91 -7.47
N ALA A 37 18.04 -27.14 -7.90
CA ALA A 37 18.01 -27.52 -9.32
C ALA A 37 16.59 -27.42 -9.90
N LEU A 38 15.60 -28.00 -9.21
CA LEU A 38 14.19 -27.96 -9.62
C LEU A 38 13.69 -26.51 -9.74
N LEU A 39 14.04 -25.65 -8.78
CA LEU A 39 13.64 -24.24 -8.80
C LEU A 39 14.35 -23.45 -9.91
N ALA A 40 15.58 -23.81 -10.28
CA ALA A 40 16.28 -23.17 -11.38
C ALA A 40 15.60 -23.46 -12.74
N GLU A 41 15.01 -24.64 -12.90
CA GLU A 41 14.26 -25.01 -14.11
C GLU A 41 13.00 -24.15 -14.27
N ASP A 42 12.24 -24.00 -13.19
CA ASP A 42 10.97 -23.24 -13.15
C ASP A 42 11.14 -21.72 -12.94
N ALA A 43 12.38 -21.22 -12.89
CA ALA A 43 12.64 -19.82 -12.61
C ALA A 43 12.06 -18.87 -13.69
N PRO A 44 11.26 -17.86 -13.31
CA PRO A 44 10.54 -17.00 -14.26
C PRO A 44 11.45 -15.98 -14.97
N THR A 45 12.59 -15.63 -14.37
CA THR A 45 13.55 -14.68 -14.95
C THR A 45 14.92 -15.32 -15.14
N PRO A 46 15.68 -14.90 -16.18
CA PRO A 46 17.04 -15.40 -16.40
C PRO A 46 17.97 -15.06 -15.23
N ARG A 47 17.69 -13.97 -14.50
CA ARG A 47 18.40 -13.59 -13.28
C ARG A 47 18.17 -14.60 -12.15
N SER A 48 16.90 -14.90 -11.83
CA SER A 48 16.56 -15.87 -10.78
C SER A 48 17.11 -17.26 -11.12
N ARG A 49 17.08 -17.65 -12.40
CA ARG A 49 17.68 -18.90 -12.88
C ARG A 49 19.19 -18.94 -12.63
N ALA A 50 19.91 -17.87 -12.96
CA ALA A 50 21.36 -17.79 -12.72
C ALA A 50 21.70 -17.84 -11.23
N LEU A 51 20.90 -17.18 -10.38
CA LEU A 51 21.05 -17.22 -8.93
C LEU A 51 20.83 -18.63 -8.37
N LEU A 52 19.75 -19.30 -8.77
CA LEU A 52 19.42 -20.65 -8.32
C LEU A 52 20.40 -21.70 -8.85
N ALA A 53 20.92 -21.54 -10.06
CA ALA A 53 22.00 -22.37 -10.60
C ALA A 53 23.29 -22.21 -9.78
N GLY A 54 23.68 -20.99 -9.42
CA GLY A 54 24.83 -20.75 -8.54
C GLY A 54 24.61 -21.35 -7.13
N LEU A 55 23.38 -21.26 -6.61
CA LEU A 55 23.02 -21.86 -5.33
C LEU A 55 23.12 -23.40 -5.39
N ARG A 56 22.60 -24.02 -6.46
CA ARG A 56 22.70 -25.45 -6.73
C ARG A 56 24.16 -25.90 -6.74
N ASP A 57 25.03 -25.18 -7.46
CA ASP A 57 26.44 -25.56 -7.60
C ASP A 57 27.18 -25.49 -6.26
N ALA A 58 26.91 -24.47 -5.44
CA ALA A 58 27.46 -24.36 -4.08
C ALA A 58 26.95 -25.47 -3.15
N LEU A 59 25.65 -25.77 -3.20
CA LEU A 59 25.04 -26.85 -2.40
C LEU A 59 25.55 -28.23 -2.82
N ALA A 60 25.72 -28.47 -4.13
CA ALA A 60 26.29 -29.71 -4.66
C ALA A 60 27.77 -29.88 -4.26
N ALA A 61 28.51 -28.78 -4.07
CA ALA A 61 29.86 -28.80 -3.53
C ALA A 61 29.92 -29.06 -2.01
N GLY A 62 28.77 -29.24 -1.34
CA GLY A 62 28.67 -29.51 0.09
C GLY A 62 28.69 -28.27 0.99
N VAL A 63 28.53 -27.07 0.41
CA VAL A 63 28.39 -25.84 1.21
C VAL A 63 27.01 -25.85 1.91
N PRO A 64 26.92 -25.54 3.20
CA PRO A 64 25.64 -25.49 3.90
C PRO A 64 24.77 -24.34 3.35
N LEU A 65 23.46 -24.55 3.39
CA LEU A 65 22.47 -23.65 2.76
C LEU A 65 22.56 -22.20 3.25
N ASP A 66 22.80 -21.97 4.54
CA ASP A 66 22.95 -20.62 5.09
C ASP A 66 24.14 -19.86 4.50
N ARG A 67 25.27 -20.54 4.28
CA ARG A 67 26.44 -19.95 3.62
C ARG A 67 26.25 -19.78 2.12
N ALA A 68 25.63 -20.76 1.45
CA ALA A 68 25.33 -20.66 0.02
C ALA A 68 24.41 -19.46 -0.29
N LEU A 69 23.39 -19.23 0.56
CA LEU A 69 22.53 -18.04 0.46
C LEU A 69 23.29 -16.75 0.75
N ALA A 70 24.21 -16.75 1.71
CA ALA A 70 25.02 -15.56 2.03
C ALA A 70 25.97 -15.19 0.88
N GLU A 71 26.60 -16.18 0.23
CA GLU A 71 27.49 -15.98 -0.92
C GLU A 71 26.75 -15.50 -2.18
N ALA A 72 25.49 -15.89 -2.35
CA ALA A 72 24.65 -15.39 -3.44
C ALA A 72 24.45 -13.86 -3.36
N GLY A 73 24.38 -13.29 -2.15
CA GLY A 73 24.40 -11.85 -1.91
C GLY A 73 23.13 -11.08 -2.31
N GLU A 74 22.05 -11.76 -2.70
CA GLU A 74 20.77 -11.13 -3.08
C GLU A 74 19.67 -11.28 -2.01
N PHE A 75 20.02 -11.86 -0.85
CA PHE A 75 19.10 -12.14 0.24
C PHE A 75 19.24 -11.15 1.40
N PRO A 76 18.13 -10.72 2.03
CA PRO A 76 18.18 -9.83 3.19
C PRO A 76 18.90 -10.48 4.39
N PRO A 77 19.60 -9.70 5.23
CA PRO A 77 20.32 -10.21 6.40
C PRO A 77 19.43 -10.99 7.38
N TYR A 78 18.16 -10.58 7.50
CA TYR A 78 17.18 -11.23 8.35
C TYR A 78 16.87 -12.68 7.92
N LEU A 79 16.69 -12.90 6.61
CA LEU A 79 16.46 -14.23 6.04
C LEU A 79 17.65 -15.15 6.35
N LEU A 80 18.86 -14.67 6.08
CA LEU A 80 20.09 -15.43 6.31
C LEU A 80 20.22 -15.88 7.76
N ARG A 81 19.93 -14.97 8.70
CA ARG A 81 20.02 -15.24 10.14
C ARG A 81 18.99 -16.27 10.60
N MET A 82 17.76 -16.15 10.13
CA MET A 82 16.70 -17.11 10.48
C MET A 82 16.98 -18.49 9.90
N VAL A 83 17.39 -18.58 8.63
CA VAL A 83 17.73 -19.86 8.01
C VAL A 83 18.88 -20.55 8.75
N SER A 84 19.92 -19.82 9.14
CA SER A 84 21.03 -20.37 9.93
C SER A 84 20.57 -20.93 11.30
N ILE A 85 19.71 -20.19 12.01
CA ILE A 85 19.11 -20.64 13.28
C ILE A 85 18.22 -21.88 13.07
N GLY A 86 17.38 -21.87 12.03
CA GLY A 86 16.50 -22.97 11.68
C GLY A 86 17.26 -24.25 11.32
N LEU A 87 18.36 -24.13 10.56
CA LEU A 87 19.22 -25.26 10.21
C LEU A 87 19.93 -25.83 11.45
N ALA A 88 20.47 -24.98 12.32
CA ALA A 88 21.10 -25.42 13.57
C ALA A 88 20.11 -26.13 14.52
N ALA A 89 18.85 -25.68 14.53
CA ALA A 89 17.78 -26.27 15.33
C ALA A 89 17.08 -27.47 14.67
N GLY A 90 17.45 -27.84 13.43
CA GLY A 90 16.78 -28.91 12.67
C GLY A 90 15.33 -28.57 12.26
N ARG A 91 14.98 -27.29 12.24
CA ARG A 91 13.63 -26.75 12.01
C ARG A 91 13.57 -25.83 10.79
N ALA A 92 14.39 -26.11 9.78
CA ALA A 92 14.49 -25.28 8.57
C ALA A 92 13.16 -25.15 7.82
N GLU A 93 12.36 -26.22 7.77
CA GLU A 93 11.02 -26.22 7.15
C GLU A 93 10.11 -25.14 7.76
N GLN A 94 9.95 -25.15 9.08
CA GLN A 94 9.08 -24.22 9.81
C GLN A 94 9.55 -22.78 9.65
N VAL A 95 10.87 -22.58 9.65
CA VAL A 95 11.47 -21.25 9.44
C VAL A 95 11.23 -20.74 8.02
N LEU A 96 11.38 -21.58 7.00
CA LEU A 96 11.12 -21.22 5.60
C LEU A 96 9.63 -20.90 5.37
N GLU A 97 8.73 -21.66 5.98
CA GLU A 97 7.30 -21.37 5.93
C GLU A 97 6.97 -20.03 6.60
N ALA A 98 7.51 -19.77 7.78
CA ALA A 98 7.33 -18.50 8.49
C ALA A 98 7.90 -17.30 7.70
N LEU A 99 9.07 -17.46 7.09
CA LEU A 99 9.69 -16.46 6.22
C LEU A 99 8.85 -16.20 4.97
N SER A 100 8.28 -17.25 4.36
CA SER A 100 7.37 -17.08 3.22
C SER A 100 6.15 -16.23 3.59
N GLY A 101 5.54 -16.50 4.75
CA GLY A 101 4.42 -15.73 5.26
C GLY A 101 4.79 -14.29 5.63
N TYR A 102 6.00 -14.07 6.14
CA TYR A 102 6.53 -12.74 6.42
C TYR A 102 6.68 -11.91 5.14
N TYR A 103 7.41 -12.41 4.14
CA TYR A 103 7.66 -11.67 2.90
C TYR A 103 6.40 -11.52 2.04
N ARG A 104 5.50 -12.51 2.04
CA ARG A 104 4.19 -12.40 1.39
C ARG A 104 3.37 -11.26 1.98
N ARG A 105 3.38 -11.09 3.31
CA ARG A 105 2.70 -9.98 3.99
C ARG A 105 3.34 -8.64 3.67
N GLN A 106 4.68 -8.57 3.65
CA GLN A 106 5.39 -7.36 3.27
C GLN A 106 5.09 -6.94 1.81
N SER A 107 5.04 -7.91 0.89
CA SER A 107 4.64 -7.71 -0.51
C SER A 107 3.18 -7.26 -0.62
N ALA A 108 2.26 -7.95 0.06
CA ALA A 108 0.84 -7.62 0.05
C ALA A 108 0.54 -6.21 0.56
N THR A 109 1.21 -5.75 1.63
CA THR A 109 1.08 -4.36 2.11
C THR A 109 1.60 -3.36 1.09
N GLY A 110 2.73 -3.67 0.44
CA GLY A 110 3.29 -2.84 -0.63
C GLY A 110 2.38 -2.77 -1.85
N GLU A 111 1.84 -3.90 -2.29
CA GLU A 111 0.87 -3.98 -3.39
C GLU A 111 -0.45 -3.29 -3.05
N ALA A 112 -0.99 -3.49 -1.85
CA ALA A 112 -2.21 -2.83 -1.40
C ALA A 112 -2.04 -1.32 -1.38
N LEU A 113 -0.90 -0.82 -0.90
CA LEU A 113 -0.57 0.61 -0.94
C LEU A 113 -0.44 1.10 -2.38
N ARG A 114 0.22 0.32 -3.25
CA ARG A 114 0.40 0.67 -4.67
C ARG A 114 -0.94 0.68 -5.41
N ARG A 115 -1.81 -0.30 -5.17
CA ARG A 115 -3.17 -0.39 -5.73
C ARG A 115 -4.07 0.74 -5.21
N ALA A 116 -3.99 1.06 -3.92
CA ALA A 116 -4.70 2.17 -3.30
C ALA A 116 -4.37 3.54 -3.93
N VAL A 117 -3.13 3.73 -4.41
CA VAL A 117 -2.73 4.97 -5.10
C VAL A 117 -2.98 4.89 -6.62
N THR A 118 -2.88 3.70 -7.21
CA THR A 118 -3.02 3.53 -8.67
C THR A 118 -4.46 3.76 -9.13
N TYR A 119 -5.46 3.30 -8.36
CA TYR A 119 -6.87 3.44 -8.73
C TYR A 119 -7.33 4.92 -8.83
N PRO A 120 -7.08 5.80 -7.83
CA PRO A 120 -7.35 7.23 -7.95
C PRO A 120 -6.61 7.93 -9.09
N ALA A 121 -5.37 7.49 -9.40
CA ALA A 121 -4.57 8.09 -10.48
C ALA A 121 -5.19 7.86 -11.86
N VAL A 122 -5.69 6.65 -12.12
CA VAL A 122 -6.36 6.29 -13.38
C VAL A 122 -7.67 7.07 -13.55
N MET A 123 -8.48 7.16 -12.49
CA MET A 123 -9.74 7.94 -12.52
C MET A 123 -9.49 9.43 -12.71
N ALA A 124 -8.50 10.01 -12.00
CA ALA A 124 -8.10 11.39 -12.19
C ALA A 124 -7.62 11.66 -13.63
N ALA A 125 -6.86 10.74 -14.23
CA ALA A 125 -6.42 10.84 -15.62
C ALA A 125 -7.59 10.80 -16.61
N LEU A 126 -8.58 9.93 -16.38
CA LEU A 126 -9.78 9.84 -17.22
C LEU A 126 -10.62 11.12 -17.13
N ILE A 127 -10.86 11.63 -15.91
CA ILE A 127 -11.58 12.89 -15.67
C ILE A 127 -10.83 14.06 -16.33
N ALA A 128 -9.52 14.13 -16.17
CA ALA A 128 -8.67 15.14 -16.80
C ALA A 128 -8.79 15.11 -18.33
N LEU A 129 -8.79 13.91 -18.92
CA LEU A 129 -8.93 13.71 -20.36
C LEU A 129 -10.29 14.20 -20.86
N VAL A 130 -11.39 13.76 -20.23
CA VAL A 130 -12.76 14.18 -20.60
C VAL A 130 -12.89 15.70 -20.49
N PHE A 131 -12.39 16.28 -19.41
CA PHE A 131 -12.41 17.72 -19.20
C PHE A 131 -11.60 18.48 -20.26
N LEU A 132 -10.40 18.01 -20.60
CA LEU A 132 -9.56 18.58 -21.65
C LEU A 132 -10.28 18.59 -23.01
N VAL A 133 -10.96 17.49 -23.35
CA VAL A 133 -11.76 17.38 -24.58
C VAL A 133 -12.90 18.41 -24.56
N LEU A 134 -13.60 18.53 -23.44
CA LEU A 134 -14.70 19.48 -23.28
C LEU A 134 -14.23 20.93 -23.52
N VAL A 135 -13.13 21.35 -22.89
CA VAL A 135 -12.59 22.70 -23.09
C VAL A 135 -12.00 22.90 -24.49
N ARG A 136 -11.28 21.92 -25.06
CA ARG A 136 -10.64 22.08 -26.39
C ARG A 136 -11.61 21.98 -27.55
N ARG A 137 -12.68 21.19 -27.46
CA ARG A 137 -13.58 20.92 -28.58
C ARG A 137 -14.96 21.55 -28.41
N VAL A 138 -15.55 21.44 -27.22
CA VAL A 138 -16.93 21.91 -26.99
C VAL A 138 -16.96 23.43 -26.84
N LEU A 139 -16.04 24.00 -26.06
CA LEU A 139 -15.99 25.46 -25.85
C LEU A 139 -15.81 26.28 -27.15
N PRO A 140 -14.89 25.98 -28.08
CA PRO A 140 -14.74 26.77 -29.30
C PRO A 140 -15.93 26.65 -30.25
N VAL A 141 -16.51 25.45 -30.38
CA VAL A 141 -17.73 25.24 -31.18
C VAL A 141 -18.85 26.13 -30.67
N LEU A 142 -19.02 26.21 -29.34
CA LEU A 142 -20.00 27.09 -28.73
C LEU A 142 -19.69 28.57 -29.01
N THR A 143 -18.44 29.01 -28.90
CA THR A 143 -18.07 30.40 -29.24
C THR A 143 -18.29 30.74 -30.72
N GLN A 144 -18.11 29.79 -31.63
CA GLN A 144 -18.38 29.98 -33.06
C GLN A 144 -19.87 30.13 -33.33
N VAL A 145 -20.71 29.30 -32.71
CA VAL A 145 -22.17 29.42 -32.78
C VAL A 145 -22.62 30.78 -32.19
N PHE A 146 -22.03 31.22 -31.07
CA PHE A 146 -22.31 32.55 -30.50
C PHE A 146 -21.92 33.69 -31.45
N ALA A 147 -20.78 33.59 -32.13
CA ALA A 147 -20.36 34.62 -33.09
C ALA A 147 -21.31 34.74 -34.30
N GLN A 148 -21.94 33.63 -34.70
CA GLN A 148 -22.90 33.60 -35.81
C GLN A 148 -24.28 34.13 -35.41
N VAL A 149 -24.72 33.89 -34.16
CA VAL A 149 -26.01 34.38 -33.66
C VAL A 149 -25.92 35.84 -33.17
N GLY A 150 -24.76 36.28 -32.70
CA GLY A 150 -24.50 37.61 -32.15
C GLY A 150 -24.27 38.75 -33.16
N GLY A 151 -24.68 38.60 -34.42
CA GLY A 151 -24.55 39.61 -35.50
C GLY A 151 -25.26 40.96 -35.26
N GLY A 152 -25.75 41.23 -34.05
CA GLY A 152 -26.39 42.49 -33.64
C GLY A 152 -26.15 42.84 -32.16
N ALA A 153 -24.95 42.57 -31.62
CA ALA A 153 -24.66 42.80 -30.20
C ALA A 153 -24.82 44.28 -29.77
N SER A 154 -25.88 44.57 -29.00
CA SER A 154 -26.03 45.78 -28.20
C SER A 154 -24.79 46.02 -27.32
N PRO A 155 -24.39 47.29 -27.03
CA PRO A 155 -23.22 47.61 -26.20
C PRO A 155 -23.22 46.96 -24.81
N MET A 156 -24.38 46.56 -24.29
CA MET A 156 -24.53 45.79 -23.04
C MET A 156 -24.15 44.30 -23.20
N ALA A 157 -24.38 43.70 -24.37
CA ALA A 157 -23.92 42.35 -24.69
C ALA A 157 -22.39 42.32 -24.89
N ALA A 158 -21.80 43.38 -25.44
CA ALA A 158 -20.35 43.51 -25.61
C ALA A 158 -19.59 43.67 -24.27
N SER A 159 -20.20 44.34 -23.27
CA SER A 159 -19.61 44.44 -21.92
C SER A 159 -19.76 43.13 -21.12
N LEU A 160 -20.88 42.42 -21.25
CA LEU A 160 -21.05 41.06 -20.69
C LEU A 160 -20.10 40.04 -21.35
N LEU A 161 -19.85 40.13 -22.66
CA LEU A 161 -18.91 39.27 -23.38
C LEU A 161 -17.45 39.54 -22.96
N ARG A 162 -17.07 40.78 -22.63
CA ARG A 162 -15.74 41.11 -22.06
C ARG A 162 -15.57 40.60 -20.62
N PHE A 163 -16.64 40.61 -19.82
CA PHE A 163 -16.68 39.93 -18.52
C PHE A 163 -16.66 38.39 -18.66
N GLY A 164 -17.33 37.84 -19.67
CA GLY A 164 -17.31 36.43 -20.03
C GLY A 164 -15.95 35.95 -20.57
N GLY A 165 -15.18 36.85 -21.20
CA GLY A 165 -13.78 36.61 -21.57
C GLY A 165 -12.90 36.35 -20.35
N LEU A 166 -13.09 37.12 -19.27
CA LEU A 166 -12.49 36.84 -17.96
C LEU A 166 -13.03 35.52 -17.37
N GLY A 167 -14.30 35.20 -17.58
CA GLY A 167 -14.93 33.92 -17.20
C GLY A 167 -14.33 32.70 -17.90
N ARG A 168 -13.95 32.80 -19.17
CA ARG A 168 -13.20 31.77 -19.90
C ARG A 168 -11.83 31.52 -19.29
N TRP A 169 -11.08 32.59 -19.00
CA TRP A 169 -9.75 32.46 -18.38
C TRP A 169 -9.84 32.03 -16.92
N ALA A 170 -10.89 32.43 -16.19
CA ALA A 170 -11.17 31.99 -14.82
C ALA A 170 -11.64 30.53 -14.76
N ALA A 171 -12.47 30.06 -15.69
CA ALA A 171 -12.89 28.66 -15.78
C ALA A 171 -11.71 27.75 -16.20
N VAL A 172 -10.88 28.21 -17.13
CA VAL A 172 -9.64 27.49 -17.50
C VAL A 172 -8.62 27.53 -16.36
N ALA A 173 -8.46 28.66 -15.66
CA ALA A 173 -7.56 28.78 -14.51
C ALA A 173 -8.04 27.93 -13.32
N LEU A 174 -9.34 27.91 -13.02
CA LEU A 174 -9.92 27.09 -11.97
C LEU A 174 -9.80 25.59 -12.30
N ALA A 175 -9.97 25.22 -13.57
CA ALA A 175 -9.77 23.86 -14.03
C ALA A 175 -8.30 23.42 -13.99
N VAL A 176 -7.38 24.29 -14.38
CA VAL A 176 -5.93 24.04 -14.26
C VAL A 176 -5.53 23.98 -12.79
N LEU A 177 -6.13 24.79 -11.91
CA LEU A 177 -5.90 24.74 -10.47
C LEU A 177 -6.43 23.43 -9.85
N LEU A 178 -7.60 22.95 -10.29
CA LEU A 178 -8.18 21.67 -9.84
C LEU A 178 -7.39 20.46 -10.37
N LEU A 179 -6.93 20.52 -11.62
CA LEU A 179 -6.02 19.53 -12.21
C LEU A 179 -4.66 19.52 -11.54
N ALA A 180 -4.10 20.70 -11.26
CA ALA A 180 -2.85 20.84 -10.52
C ALA A 180 -3.01 20.38 -9.07
N GLY A 181 -4.13 20.68 -8.41
CA GLY A 181 -4.45 20.19 -7.07
C GLY A 181 -4.57 18.66 -7.02
N ALA A 182 -5.26 18.05 -7.98
CA ALA A 182 -5.35 16.60 -8.12
C ALA A 182 -3.99 15.96 -8.43
N ALA A 183 -3.19 16.58 -9.31
CA ALA A 183 -1.85 16.11 -9.67
C ALA A 183 -0.86 16.24 -8.50
N VAL A 184 -0.92 17.34 -7.74
CA VAL A 184 -0.11 17.55 -6.53
C VAL A 184 -0.52 16.55 -5.46
N LEU A 185 -1.82 16.29 -5.27
CA LEU A 185 -2.29 15.26 -4.35
C LEU A 185 -1.75 13.88 -4.76
N LEU A 186 -1.85 13.52 -6.04
CA LEU A 186 -1.30 12.25 -6.56
C LEU A 186 0.22 12.14 -6.40
N LEU A 187 0.96 13.23 -6.62
CA LEU A 187 2.41 13.29 -6.41
C LEU A 187 2.77 13.22 -4.92
N PHE A 188 1.97 13.85 -4.05
CA PHE A 188 2.14 13.79 -2.60
C PHE A 188 1.92 12.37 -2.09
N PHE A 189 0.90 11.68 -2.59
CA PHE A 189 0.60 10.27 -2.27
C PHE A 189 1.61 9.27 -2.87
N ARG A 190 2.26 9.59 -4.00
CA ARG A 190 3.37 8.79 -4.55
C ARG A 190 4.70 9.00 -3.84
N GLY A 191 4.90 10.12 -3.16
CA GLY A 191 6.13 10.42 -2.44
C GLY A 191 6.20 9.77 -1.05
N GLU A 192 7.40 9.46 -0.57
CA GLU A 192 7.66 8.95 0.80
C GLU A 192 7.00 9.80 1.91
N ARG A 193 6.71 11.08 1.62
CA ARG A 193 6.03 12.03 2.52
C ARG A 193 4.52 11.81 2.62
N GLY A 194 3.84 11.36 1.57
CA GLY A 194 2.42 11.00 1.63
C GLY A 194 2.20 9.71 2.40
N ALA A 195 3.07 8.72 2.19
CA ALA A 195 3.11 7.51 3.00
C ALA A 195 3.36 7.83 4.49
N ALA A 196 4.25 8.77 4.80
CA ALA A 196 4.51 9.20 6.18
C ALA A 196 3.34 9.96 6.84
N LEU A 197 2.57 10.74 6.06
CA LEU A 197 1.39 11.45 6.56
C LEU A 197 0.20 10.50 6.77
N PHE A 198 0.02 9.54 5.86
CA PHE A 198 -0.95 8.46 6.00
C PHE A 198 -0.59 7.52 7.15
N ALA A 199 0.71 7.23 7.32
CA ALA A 199 1.25 6.48 8.47
C ALA A 199 1.00 7.20 9.80
N ARG A 200 0.86 8.53 9.83
CA ARG A 200 0.51 9.28 11.04
C ARG A 200 -1.00 9.45 11.28
N GLY A 201 -1.83 9.10 10.30
CA GLY A 201 -3.29 9.18 10.41
C GLY A 201 -3.91 7.96 11.09
N ALA A 202 -5.20 8.03 11.41
CA ALA A 202 -5.97 6.92 12.00
C ALA A 202 -5.90 5.63 11.18
N THR A 203 -5.78 5.73 9.85
CA THR A 203 -5.56 4.60 8.94
C THR A 203 -4.17 4.00 9.05
N GLY A 204 -3.12 4.81 9.19
CA GLY A 204 -1.76 4.33 9.42
C GLY A 204 -1.63 3.57 10.73
N ALA A 205 -2.29 4.06 11.78
CA ALA A 205 -2.36 3.36 13.07
C ALA A 205 -3.12 2.03 12.95
N ALA A 206 -4.26 1.99 12.25
CA ALA A 206 -5.01 0.75 12.03
C ALA A 206 -4.20 -0.29 11.23
N LEU A 207 -3.51 0.13 10.18
CA LEU A 207 -2.64 -0.76 9.38
C LEU A 207 -1.47 -1.30 10.21
N ALA A 208 -0.84 -0.43 11.01
CA ALA A 208 0.23 -0.81 11.91
C ALA A 208 -0.26 -1.79 12.99
N ARG A 209 -1.52 -1.67 13.46
CA ARG A 209 -2.12 -2.62 14.43
C ARG A 209 -2.31 -3.98 13.77
N GLY A 210 -2.79 -4.00 12.53
CA GLY A 210 -2.84 -5.22 11.70
C GLY A 210 -1.47 -5.87 11.55
N GLN A 211 -0.43 -5.07 11.29
CA GLN A 211 0.95 -5.56 11.17
C GLN A 211 1.51 -6.10 12.50
N PHE A 212 1.28 -5.39 13.61
CA PHE A 212 1.61 -5.85 14.97
C PHE A 212 0.94 -7.19 15.27
N ALA A 213 -0.38 -7.28 15.10
CA ALA A 213 -1.14 -8.47 15.41
C ALA A 213 -0.72 -9.67 14.55
N SER A 214 -0.42 -9.43 13.28
CA SER A 214 0.09 -10.44 12.34
C SER A 214 1.48 -10.95 12.71
N ALA A 215 2.38 -10.06 13.13
CA ALA A 215 3.73 -10.41 13.55
C ALA A 215 3.69 -11.27 14.82
N MET A 216 2.92 -10.84 15.82
CA MET A 216 2.70 -11.60 17.06
C MET A 216 2.07 -12.96 16.79
N ALA A 217 1.02 -13.04 15.95
CA ALA A 217 0.39 -14.32 15.61
C ALA A 217 1.38 -15.30 14.97
N LEU A 218 2.25 -14.82 14.07
CA LEU A 218 3.27 -15.65 13.45
C LEU A 218 4.29 -16.16 14.47
N MET A 219 4.79 -15.28 15.34
CA MET A 219 5.80 -15.64 16.32
C MET A 219 5.25 -16.66 17.33
N LEU A 220 4.02 -16.47 17.79
CA LEU A 220 3.34 -17.40 18.68
C LEU A 220 3.08 -18.76 18.01
N GLN A 221 2.57 -18.78 16.76
CA GLN A 221 2.44 -20.03 15.98
C GLN A 221 3.80 -20.73 15.76
N SER A 222 4.88 -19.97 15.68
CA SER A 222 6.24 -20.50 15.54
C SER A 222 6.80 -21.05 16.86
N GLY A 223 6.02 -20.96 17.95
CA GLY A 223 6.39 -21.42 19.28
C GLY A 223 7.36 -20.50 20.01
N LEU A 224 7.53 -19.24 19.58
CA LEU A 224 8.33 -18.28 20.33
C LEU A 224 7.63 -17.91 21.63
N PRO A 225 8.38 -17.73 22.73
CA PRO A 225 7.82 -17.22 23.97
C PRO A 225 7.31 -15.78 23.75
N LEU A 226 6.22 -15.44 24.44
CA LEU A 226 5.51 -14.17 24.28
C LEU A 226 6.40 -12.94 24.51
N ASP A 227 7.30 -13.02 25.47
CA ASP A 227 8.24 -11.94 25.80
C ASP A 227 9.26 -11.70 24.67
N GLU A 228 9.74 -12.75 24.02
CA GLU A 228 10.61 -12.59 22.85
C GLU A 228 9.81 -12.09 21.64
N ALA A 229 8.58 -12.58 21.46
CA ALA A 229 7.72 -12.18 20.36
C ALA A 229 7.43 -10.66 20.38
N ILE A 230 7.14 -10.08 21.55
CA ILE A 230 6.89 -8.65 21.64
C ILE A 230 8.16 -7.82 21.41
N ASP A 231 9.31 -8.30 21.85
CA ASP A 231 10.60 -7.63 21.62
C ASP A 231 10.95 -7.55 20.13
N ARG A 232 10.82 -8.67 19.42
CA ARG A 232 11.04 -8.70 17.96
C ARG A 232 10.02 -7.87 17.21
N THR A 233 8.78 -7.88 17.67
CA THR A 233 7.71 -7.10 17.04
C THR A 233 7.91 -5.59 17.28
N ALA A 234 8.44 -5.20 18.43
CA ALA A 234 8.81 -3.81 18.72
C ALA A 234 9.89 -3.28 17.77
N GLU A 235 10.95 -4.07 17.52
CA GLU A 235 12.01 -3.75 16.55
C GLU A 235 11.44 -3.53 15.14
N LEU A 236 10.47 -4.36 14.73
CA LEU A 236 9.82 -4.25 13.42
C LEU A 236 8.98 -2.97 13.27
N LEU A 237 8.43 -2.44 14.36
CA LEU A 237 7.50 -1.31 14.37
C LEU A 237 8.15 0.02 14.78
N GLU A 238 9.47 0.07 14.96
CA GLU A 238 10.21 1.27 15.42
C GLU A 238 9.96 2.53 14.56
N ARG A 239 9.63 2.38 13.28
CA ARG A 239 9.38 3.51 12.37
C ARG A 239 7.89 3.83 12.15
N THR A 240 7.00 3.20 12.91
CA THR A 240 5.55 3.29 12.75
C THR A 240 4.93 4.19 13.84
N PRO A 241 3.70 4.72 13.63
CA PRO A 241 3.00 5.49 14.67
C PRO A 241 2.78 4.72 15.98
N LEU A 242 2.88 3.39 15.97
CA LEU A 242 2.65 2.52 17.12
C LEU A 242 3.87 2.31 18.01
N GLN A 243 5.05 2.84 17.66
CA GLN A 243 6.29 2.61 18.41
C GLN A 243 6.11 2.87 19.91
N THR A 244 5.48 4.00 20.27
CA THR A 244 5.24 4.36 21.68
C THR A 244 4.29 3.40 22.37
N GLN A 245 3.23 2.97 21.69
CA GLN A 245 2.23 2.05 22.23
C GLN A 245 2.81 0.65 22.44
N VAL A 246 3.60 0.14 21.49
CA VAL A 246 4.32 -1.14 21.63
C VAL A 246 5.35 -1.07 22.76
N GLY A 247 6.06 0.05 22.90
CA GLY A 247 6.96 0.30 24.02
C GLY A 247 6.27 0.28 25.39
N THR A 248 5.10 0.91 25.50
CA THR A 248 4.28 0.89 26.72
C THR A 248 3.81 -0.52 27.06
N CYS A 249 3.31 -1.26 26.08
CA CYS A 249 2.87 -2.65 26.26
C CYS A 249 4.03 -3.53 26.76
N ARG A 250 5.22 -3.38 26.17
CA ARG A 250 6.43 -4.09 26.59
C ARG A 250 6.79 -3.77 28.05
N ALA A 251 6.79 -2.50 28.42
CA ALA A 251 7.08 -2.07 29.78
C ALA A 251 6.07 -2.62 30.81
N GLN A 252 4.79 -2.67 30.45
CA GLN A 252 3.73 -3.24 31.29
C GLN A 252 3.90 -4.75 31.47
N MET A 253 4.24 -5.49 30.41
CA MET A 253 4.53 -6.92 30.52
C MET A 253 5.73 -7.21 31.43
N LEU A 254 6.81 -6.43 31.30
CA LEU A 254 7.98 -6.51 32.19
C LEU A 254 7.62 -6.22 33.65
N SER A 255 6.60 -5.40 33.90
CA SER A 255 6.07 -5.13 35.25
C SER A 255 5.11 -6.22 35.78
N GLY A 256 4.88 -7.30 35.02
CA GLY A 256 4.03 -8.43 35.41
C GLY A 256 2.55 -8.31 35.02
N VAL A 257 2.18 -7.33 34.18
CA VAL A 257 0.81 -7.23 33.66
C VAL A 257 0.60 -8.30 32.58
N PRO A 258 -0.52 -9.06 32.61
CA PRO A 258 -0.79 -10.07 31.60
C PRO A 258 -0.99 -9.44 30.23
N PHE A 259 -0.43 -10.05 29.19
CA PHE A 259 -0.42 -9.53 27.81
C PHE A 259 -1.78 -9.04 27.29
N PRO A 260 -2.91 -9.77 27.45
CA PRO A 260 -4.20 -9.28 26.98
C PRO A 260 -4.60 -7.91 27.56
N ARG A 261 -4.24 -7.63 28.82
CA ARG A 261 -4.47 -6.31 29.44
C ARG A 261 -3.45 -5.28 29.00
N ALA A 262 -2.17 -5.66 28.91
CA ALA A 262 -1.12 -4.73 28.50
C ALA A 262 -1.36 -4.18 27.07
N VAL A 263 -1.88 -5.00 26.17
CA VAL A 263 -2.17 -4.58 24.79
C VAL A 263 -3.43 -3.70 24.71
N GLU A 264 -4.40 -3.90 25.61
CA GLU A 264 -5.58 -3.05 25.76
C GLU A 264 -5.22 -1.68 26.35
N ASP A 265 -4.47 -1.68 27.46
CA ASP A 265 -4.03 -0.46 28.17
C ASP A 265 -3.10 0.40 27.30
N ALA A 266 -2.27 -0.23 26.47
CA ALA A 266 -1.42 0.46 25.49
C ALA A 266 -2.21 1.03 24.29
N GLY A 267 -3.50 0.69 24.13
CA GLY A 267 -4.34 1.10 23.01
C GLY A 267 -3.94 0.48 21.66
N LEU A 268 -3.29 -0.68 21.70
CA LEU A 268 -2.89 -1.46 20.52
C LEU A 268 -4.05 -2.30 20.00
N LEU A 269 -4.90 -2.81 20.89
CA LEU A 269 -6.09 -3.59 20.56
C LEU A 269 -7.34 -3.00 21.23
N THR A 270 -8.50 -3.27 20.65
CA THR A 270 -9.79 -2.91 21.25
C THR A 270 -10.16 -3.87 22.38
N GLY A 271 -11.06 -3.48 23.28
CA GLY A 271 -11.48 -4.34 24.39
C GLY A 271 -12.09 -5.68 23.95
N LEU A 272 -12.72 -5.73 22.77
CA LEU A 272 -13.20 -6.97 22.17
C LEU A 272 -12.04 -7.89 21.74
N GLN A 273 -11.02 -7.34 21.08
CA GLN A 273 -9.83 -8.07 20.66
C GLN A 273 -9.01 -8.56 21.87
N ALA A 274 -8.88 -7.72 22.90
CA ALA A 274 -8.24 -8.08 24.18
C ALA A 274 -9.02 -9.18 24.93
N GLY A 275 -10.36 -9.12 24.89
CA GLY A 275 -11.23 -10.16 25.46
C GLY A 275 -11.05 -11.52 24.78
N LEU A 276 -10.96 -11.55 23.44
CA LEU A 276 -10.67 -12.77 22.68
C LEU A 276 -9.30 -13.36 23.05
N LEU A 277 -8.29 -12.49 23.17
CA LEU A 277 -6.96 -12.88 23.64
C LEU A 277 -7.00 -13.45 25.06
N SER A 278 -7.68 -12.79 25.98
CA SER A 278 -7.83 -13.26 27.37
C SER A 278 -8.48 -14.65 27.43
N ALA A 279 -9.52 -14.87 26.63
CA ALA A 279 -10.15 -16.19 26.52
C ALA A 279 -9.19 -17.25 25.96
N GLY A 280 -8.45 -16.93 24.89
CA GLY A 280 -7.46 -17.82 24.27
C GLY A 280 -6.29 -18.18 25.19
N PHE A 281 -5.76 -17.21 25.93
CA PHE A 281 -4.69 -17.44 26.90
C PHE A 281 -5.16 -18.35 28.05
N ARG A 282 -6.40 -18.19 28.53
CA ARG A 282 -6.97 -19.05 29.58
C ARG A 282 -7.24 -20.48 29.10
N SER A 283 -7.54 -20.67 27.83
CA SER A 283 -7.77 -21.99 27.23
C SER A 283 -6.50 -22.64 26.69
N GLY A 284 -5.34 -21.97 26.77
CA GLY A 284 -4.08 -22.45 26.21
C GLY A 284 -4.00 -22.38 24.68
N ALA A 285 -4.95 -21.69 24.02
CA ALA A 285 -5.01 -21.49 22.59
C ALA A 285 -4.62 -20.04 22.21
N SER A 286 -3.50 -19.54 22.76
CA SER A 286 -2.98 -18.19 22.49
C SER A 286 -2.73 -17.94 21.00
N ASP A 287 -2.23 -18.95 20.31
CA ASP A 287 -1.81 -18.84 18.90
C ASP A 287 -3.03 -18.67 18.00
N ALA A 288 -4.07 -19.47 18.23
CA ALA A 288 -5.35 -19.38 17.53
C ALA A 288 -6.05 -18.04 17.81
N ALA A 289 -6.08 -17.61 19.07
CA ALA A 289 -6.69 -16.33 19.43
C ALA A 289 -5.94 -15.14 18.81
N MET A 290 -4.61 -15.16 18.81
CA MET A 290 -3.82 -14.11 18.17
C MET A 290 -4.02 -14.07 16.65
N THR A 291 -4.22 -15.24 16.03
CA THR A 291 -4.50 -15.35 14.58
C THR A 291 -5.84 -14.72 14.22
N GLU A 292 -6.89 -14.99 15.00
CA GLU A 292 -8.21 -14.37 14.82
C GLU A 292 -8.14 -12.85 15.05
N VAL A 293 -7.43 -12.41 16.09
CA VAL A 293 -7.21 -10.98 16.34
C VAL A 293 -6.46 -10.32 15.16
N ALA A 294 -5.44 -10.98 14.61
CA ALA A 294 -4.71 -10.49 13.45
C ALA A 294 -5.62 -10.33 12.22
N ALA A 295 -6.47 -11.32 11.94
CA ALA A 295 -7.43 -11.26 10.85
C ALA A 295 -8.41 -10.09 11.01
N ARG A 296 -8.90 -9.84 12.23
CA ARG A 296 -9.79 -8.71 12.51
C ARG A 296 -9.12 -7.36 12.38
N CYS A 297 -7.90 -7.20 12.90
CA CYS A 297 -7.15 -5.94 12.74
C CYS A 297 -6.82 -5.65 11.28
N GLN A 298 -6.53 -6.69 10.47
CA GLN A 298 -6.33 -6.54 9.03
C GLN A 298 -7.61 -6.08 8.34
N ALA A 299 -8.74 -6.73 8.62
CA ALA A 299 -10.04 -6.36 8.06
C ALA A 299 -10.42 -4.91 8.40
N GLU A 300 -10.22 -4.47 9.64
CA GLU A 300 -10.43 -3.07 10.06
C GLU A 300 -9.54 -2.09 9.26
N GLY A 301 -8.27 -2.45 9.05
CA GLY A 301 -7.34 -1.65 8.24
C GLY A 301 -7.80 -1.52 6.78
N GLU A 302 -8.20 -2.64 6.16
CA GLU A 302 -8.71 -2.69 4.78
C GLU A 302 -10.03 -1.93 4.62
N GLU A 303 -10.95 -2.03 5.58
CA GLU A 303 -12.22 -1.31 5.56
C GLU A 303 -12.02 0.20 5.64
N LEU A 304 -11.15 0.66 6.55
CA LEU A 304 -10.82 2.08 6.67
C LEU A 304 -10.12 2.60 5.41
N LEU A 305 -9.25 1.81 4.78
CA LEU A 305 -8.68 2.14 3.49
C LEU A 305 -9.77 2.28 2.43
N THR A 306 -10.69 1.33 2.35
CA THR A 306 -11.79 1.35 1.39
C THR A 306 -12.72 2.55 1.59
N CYS A 307 -13.03 2.90 2.84
CA CYS A 307 -13.82 4.09 3.19
C CYS A 307 -13.12 5.40 2.84
N LEU A 308 -11.80 5.49 3.05
CA LEU A 308 -11.07 6.67 2.61
C LEU A 308 -11.06 6.77 1.08
N LEU A 309 -10.86 5.65 0.38
CA LEU A 309 -10.86 5.60 -1.07
C LEU A 309 -12.22 6.02 -1.66
N SER A 310 -13.34 5.50 -1.12
CA SER A 310 -14.67 5.87 -1.58
C SER A 310 -14.95 7.36 -1.35
N ARG A 311 -14.52 7.93 -0.22
CA ARG A 311 -14.65 9.38 0.04
C ARG A 311 -13.92 10.22 -1.00
N PHE A 312 -12.73 9.80 -1.44
CA PHE A 312 -12.00 10.48 -2.52
C PHE A 312 -12.72 10.36 -3.86
N GLU A 313 -13.31 9.21 -4.17
CA GLU A 313 -14.13 9.01 -5.38
C GLU A 313 -15.32 9.97 -5.42
N TYR A 314 -16.10 10.05 -4.35
CA TYR A 314 -17.23 10.98 -4.26
C TYR A 314 -16.79 12.45 -4.39
N ALA A 315 -15.67 12.84 -3.78
CA ALA A 315 -15.14 14.19 -3.89
C ALA A 315 -14.75 14.55 -5.34
N LEU A 316 -14.14 13.61 -6.08
CA LEU A 316 -13.78 13.79 -7.49
C LEU A 316 -15.02 13.93 -8.37
N VAL A 317 -16.06 13.13 -8.15
CA VAL A 317 -17.33 13.21 -8.90
C VAL A 317 -18.03 14.55 -8.65
N ILE A 318 -18.12 15.00 -7.39
CA ILE A 318 -18.71 16.30 -7.05
C ILE A 318 -17.96 17.44 -7.75
N MET A 319 -16.63 17.39 -7.75
CA MET A 319 -15.79 18.39 -8.41
C MET A 319 -16.00 18.40 -9.92
N LEU A 320 -16.10 17.23 -10.56
CA LEU A 320 -16.46 17.11 -11.98
C LEU A 320 -17.84 17.71 -12.27
N CYS A 321 -18.86 17.36 -11.49
CA CYS A 321 -20.22 17.89 -11.65
C CYS A 321 -20.25 19.41 -11.48
N ALA A 322 -19.53 19.95 -10.51
CA ALA A 322 -19.40 21.39 -10.32
C ALA A 322 -18.70 22.07 -11.51
N ALA A 323 -17.62 21.47 -12.02
CA ALA A 323 -16.90 21.98 -13.17
C ALA A 323 -17.77 21.97 -14.45
N VAL A 324 -18.46 20.86 -14.74
CA VAL A 324 -19.39 20.76 -15.86
C VAL A 324 -20.56 21.73 -15.70
N GLY A 325 -21.14 21.84 -14.50
CA GLY A 325 -22.20 22.78 -14.19
C GLY A 325 -21.78 24.23 -14.40
N LEU A 326 -20.57 24.60 -13.98
CA LEU A 326 -20.00 25.93 -14.24
C LEU A 326 -19.84 26.19 -15.74
N VAL A 327 -19.36 25.21 -16.50
CA VAL A 327 -19.24 25.32 -17.96
C VAL A 327 -20.62 25.49 -18.61
N LEU A 328 -21.61 24.68 -18.23
CA LEU A 328 -22.98 24.80 -18.75
C LEU A 328 -23.60 26.16 -18.39
N LEU A 329 -23.41 26.66 -17.18
CA LEU A 329 -23.90 27.96 -16.75
C LEU A 329 -23.24 29.11 -17.52
N SER A 330 -21.93 29.00 -17.76
CA SER A 330 -21.19 29.93 -18.63
C SER A 330 -21.70 29.94 -20.07
N VAL A 331 -22.37 28.87 -20.52
CA VAL A 331 -22.93 28.75 -21.88
C VAL A 331 -24.41 29.17 -21.92
N MET A 332 -25.19 28.86 -20.88
CA MET A 332 -26.61 29.19 -20.83
C MET A 332 -26.87 30.69 -20.61
N LEU A 333 -26.07 31.36 -19.76
CA LEU A 333 -26.20 32.80 -19.50
C LEU A 333 -26.13 33.65 -20.78
N PRO A 334 -25.16 33.44 -21.69
CA PRO A 334 -25.12 34.13 -22.97
C PRO A 334 -26.35 33.87 -23.87
N LEU A 335 -26.89 32.64 -23.90
CA LEU A 335 -28.09 32.32 -24.70
C LEU A 335 -29.33 33.09 -24.22
N LEU A 336 -29.50 33.23 -22.90
CA LEU A 336 -30.57 34.05 -22.32
C LEU A 336 -30.43 35.52 -22.73
N GLY A 337 -29.19 36.04 -22.79
CA GLY A 337 -28.92 37.40 -23.26
C GLY A 337 -29.23 37.63 -24.75
N VAL A 338 -29.15 36.58 -25.58
CA VAL A 338 -29.53 36.65 -27.00
C VAL A 338 -31.05 36.60 -27.16
N LEU A 339 -31.74 35.71 -26.44
CA LEU A 339 -33.20 35.60 -26.49
C LEU A 339 -33.88 36.90 -26.02
N SER A 340 -33.33 37.57 -25.01
CA SER A 340 -33.84 38.88 -24.56
C SER A 340 -33.56 40.01 -25.55
N ALA A 341 -32.48 39.92 -26.34
CA ALA A 341 -32.15 40.90 -27.38
C ALA A 341 -32.96 40.71 -28.68
N VAL A 342 -33.45 39.50 -28.96
CA VAL A 342 -34.29 39.18 -30.13
C VAL A 342 -35.79 39.33 -29.85
N GLY A 343 -36.20 39.25 -28.58
CA GLY A 343 -37.60 39.41 -28.14
C GLY A 343 -38.00 40.82 -27.72
N GLY A 344 -37.14 41.83 -27.89
CA GLY A 344 -37.39 43.24 -27.59
C GLY A 344 -37.42 44.11 -28.83
#